data_AF-A0A8B6DEJ6-F1
#
_entry.id   AF-A0A8B6DEJ6-F1
#
_cell.length_a   1.000
_cell.length_b   1.000
_cell.length_c   1.000
_cell.angle_alpha   90.00
_cell.angle_beta   90.00
_cell.angle_gamma   90.00
#
_symmetry.space_group_name_H-M   'P 1'
#
loop_
_entity.id
_entity.type
_entity.pdbx_description
1 polymer ?
#
loop_
_entity_poly.entity_id
_entity_poly.type
_entity_poly.pdbx_seq_one_letter_code
_entity_poly.pdbx_strand_id
1 'polypeptide(L)'
;MIGMCPGEYRKITVPANHAFGNKVIQIPDGRHLKPPVTLIVHATLIQIFRQTQKEIDSAFNIWDTDNDDRLNKQELLNIFKVFIQIVGKNKMGNLDKMLDQWFGMLDVDHNGFITKNEFLKSEHTAADPISIEMFQSFVKRYMSMLKTTSSTRDKKLKDEL
;
A
#
# COMPACT_ATOMS: atom_id res chain seq x y z
N MET A 1 -10.28 -14.44 -3.40
CA MET A 1 -9.02 -15.10 -2.98
C MET A 1 -8.84 -15.16 -1.46
N ILE A 2 -9.85 -14.79 -0.66
CA ILE A 2 -9.77 -14.79 0.80
C ILE A 2 -9.61 -16.23 1.34
N GLY A 3 -8.79 -16.37 2.39
CA GLY A 3 -8.59 -17.64 3.08
C GLY A 3 -7.85 -18.69 2.27
N MET A 4 -7.02 -18.29 1.31
CA MET A 4 -6.09 -19.20 0.63
C MET A 4 -4.76 -19.28 1.39
N CYS A 5 -4.10 -20.43 1.36
CA CYS A 5 -2.75 -20.65 1.86
C CYS A 5 -1.70 -20.61 0.73
N PRO A 6 -0.44 -20.22 1.00
CA PRO A 6 0.65 -20.37 0.03
C PRO A 6 0.77 -21.82 -0.47
N GLY A 7 0.98 -22.00 -1.77
CA GLY A 7 0.92 -23.28 -2.48
C GLY A 7 -0.49 -23.70 -2.92
N GLU A 8 -1.55 -23.10 -2.39
CA GLU A 8 -2.93 -23.51 -2.69
C GLU A 8 -3.35 -23.10 -4.11
N TYR A 9 -3.91 -24.06 -4.84
CA TYR A 9 -4.52 -23.87 -6.14
C TYR A 9 -6.04 -23.81 -6.01
N ARG A 10 -6.68 -22.81 -6.62
CA ARG A 10 -8.14 -22.71 -6.73
C ARG A 10 -8.56 -22.46 -8.18
N LYS A 11 -9.60 -23.18 -8.59
CA LYS A 11 -10.41 -22.87 -9.77
C LYS A 11 -11.62 -22.07 -9.32
N ILE A 12 -11.73 -20.83 -9.80
CA ILE A 12 -12.76 -19.88 -9.39
C ILE A 12 -13.61 -19.54 -10.61
N THR A 13 -14.92 -19.74 -10.49
CA THR A 13 -15.89 -19.32 -11.50
C THR A 13 -16.48 -17.98 -11.10
N VAL A 14 -16.23 -16.95 -11.91
CA VAL A 14 -16.73 -15.59 -11.68
C VAL A 14 -17.86 -15.33 -12.67
N PRO A 15 -19.12 -15.25 -12.22
CA PRO A 15 -20.26 -14.98 -13.10
C PRO A 15 -20.16 -13.59 -13.72
N ALA A 16 -20.86 -13.39 -14.84
CA ALA A 16 -20.75 -12.16 -15.63
C ALA A 16 -21.00 -10.88 -14.81
N ASN A 17 -21.98 -10.89 -13.90
CA ASN A 17 -22.29 -9.75 -13.03
C ASN A 17 -21.19 -9.40 -12.00
N HIS A 18 -20.26 -10.31 -11.72
CA HIS A 18 -19.10 -10.09 -10.83
C HIS A 18 -17.78 -10.00 -11.61
N ALA A 19 -17.83 -10.17 -12.94
CA ALA A 19 -16.70 -10.01 -13.84
C ALA A 19 -16.83 -8.69 -14.62
N PHE A 20 -17.08 -8.77 -15.93
CA PHE A 20 -17.13 -7.61 -16.82
C PHE A 20 -18.55 -7.06 -17.06
N GLY A 21 -19.57 -7.67 -16.44
CA GLY A 21 -20.96 -7.28 -16.58
C GLY A 21 -21.45 -7.36 -18.02
N ASN A 22 -22.16 -6.32 -18.46
CA ASN A 22 -22.74 -6.20 -19.80
C ASN A 22 -21.81 -5.48 -20.79
N LYS A 23 -20.50 -5.43 -20.52
CA LYS A 23 -19.52 -4.78 -21.41
C LYS A 23 -19.02 -5.77 -22.45
N VAL A 24 -18.85 -5.30 -23.69
CA VAL A 24 -18.08 -6.03 -24.71
C VAL A 24 -16.59 -5.92 -24.36
N ILE A 25 -15.88 -7.05 -24.35
CA ILE A 25 -14.47 -7.11 -23.98
C ILE A 25 -13.66 -7.35 -25.24
N GLN A 26 -12.71 -6.47 -25.55
CA GLN A 26 -11.70 -6.73 -26.57
C GLN A 26 -10.51 -7.45 -25.93
N ILE A 27 -10.17 -8.62 -26.48
CA ILE A 27 -9.01 -9.41 -26.07
C ILE A 27 -7.79 -8.92 -26.86
N PRO A 28 -6.55 -8.99 -26.30
CA PRO A 28 -5.34 -8.49 -26.98
C PRO A 28 -5.07 -9.10 -28.36
N ASP A 29 -5.68 -10.25 -28.69
CA ASP A 29 -5.61 -10.88 -30.00
C ASP A 29 -6.62 -10.32 -31.03
N GLY A 30 -7.35 -9.25 -30.68
CA GLY A 30 -8.33 -8.58 -31.54
C GLY A 30 -9.74 -9.17 -31.48
N ARG A 31 -9.97 -10.28 -30.76
CA ARG A 31 -11.31 -10.85 -30.61
C ARG A 31 -12.17 -10.02 -29.66
N HIS A 32 -13.48 -10.03 -29.90
CA HIS A 32 -14.47 -9.37 -29.06
C HIS A 32 -15.36 -10.41 -28.39
N LEU A 33 -15.40 -10.42 -27.05
CA LEU A 33 -16.32 -11.25 -26.28
C LEU A 33 -17.61 -10.49 -26.05
N LYS A 34 -18.73 -11.08 -26.49
CA LYS A 34 -20.07 -10.53 -26.26
C LYS A 34 -20.58 -10.99 -24.87
N PRO A 35 -21.16 -10.09 -24.06
CA PRO A 35 -21.76 -10.45 -22.79
C PRO A 35 -23.02 -11.33 -22.97
N PRO A 36 -23.39 -12.14 -21.96
CA PRO A 36 -22.74 -12.29 -20.65
C PRO A 36 -21.54 -13.25 -20.71
N VAL A 37 -20.41 -12.84 -20.12
CA VAL A 37 -19.18 -13.65 -20.08
C VAL A 37 -18.91 -14.11 -18.64
N THR A 38 -18.89 -15.42 -18.41
CA THR A 38 -18.43 -16.00 -17.15
C THR A 38 -16.94 -16.33 -17.25
N LEU A 39 -16.16 -15.93 -16.25
CA LEU A 39 -14.73 -16.22 -16.20
C LEU A 39 -14.48 -17.49 -15.39
N ILE A 40 -13.55 -18.31 -15.88
CA ILE A 40 -13.01 -19.43 -15.14
C ILE A 40 -11.52 -19.12 -14.89
N VAL A 41 -11.19 -18.80 -13.65
CA VAL A 41 -9.85 -18.39 -13.23
C VAL A 41 -9.16 -19.55 -12.55
N HIS A 42 -7.99 -19.91 -13.02
CA HIS A 42 -7.11 -20.89 -12.38
C HIS A 42 -6.01 -20.10 -11.68
N ALA A 43 -5.97 -20.14 -10.35
CA ALA A 43 -5.05 -19.34 -9.56
C ALA A 43 -4.29 -20.19 -8.55
N THR A 44 -2.98 -20.00 -8.48
CA THR A 44 -2.11 -20.57 -7.44
C THR A 44 -1.60 -19.44 -6.57
N LEU A 45 -1.79 -19.53 -5.26
CA LEU A 45 -1.23 -18.56 -4.34
C LEU A 45 0.23 -18.92 -4.06
N ILE A 46 1.17 -18.12 -4.56
CA ILE A 46 2.60 -18.41 -4.38
C ILE A 46 3.06 -18.02 -2.96
N GLN A 47 2.70 -16.81 -2.52
CA GLN A 47 3.15 -16.27 -1.23
C GLN A 47 2.18 -15.20 -0.72
N ILE A 48 2.05 -15.08 0.60
CA ILE A 48 1.37 -13.98 1.27
C ILE A 48 2.43 -13.08 1.89
N PHE A 49 2.44 -11.80 1.53
CA PHE A 49 3.25 -10.80 2.21
C PHE A 49 2.38 -10.10 3.24
N ARG A 50 2.68 -10.30 4.53
CA ARG A 50 2.19 -9.45 5.63
C ARG A 50 3.36 -8.61 6.11
N GLN A 51 3.13 -7.32 6.36
CA GLN A 51 4.11 -6.50 7.05
C GLN A 51 4.19 -7.00 8.49
N THR A 52 5.40 -7.22 9.00
CA THR A 52 5.56 -7.61 10.40
C THR A 52 5.43 -6.37 11.29
N GLN A 53 4.98 -6.54 12.54
CA GLN A 53 4.93 -5.45 13.52
C GLN A 53 6.30 -4.74 13.60
N LYS A 54 7.39 -5.51 13.62
CA LYS A 54 8.76 -4.99 13.61
C LYS A 54 9.07 -4.11 12.41
N GLU A 55 8.60 -4.47 11.22
CA GLU A 55 8.78 -3.62 10.04
C GLU A 55 8.03 -2.30 10.20
N ILE A 56 6.79 -2.36 10.70
CA ILE A 56 5.94 -1.19 10.91
C ILE A 56 6.56 -0.27 11.98
N ASP A 57 6.98 -0.83 13.10
CA ASP A 57 7.71 -0.12 14.16
C ASP A 57 8.97 0.53 13.62
N SER A 58 9.73 -0.18 12.77
CA SER A 58 10.96 0.37 12.18
C SER A 58 10.68 1.55 11.26
N ALA A 59 9.61 1.49 10.45
CA ALA A 59 9.22 2.64 9.63
C ALA A 59 8.72 3.80 10.47
N PHE A 60 7.89 3.53 11.48
CA PHE A 60 7.36 4.55 12.38
C PHE A 60 8.49 5.29 13.10
N ASN A 61 9.48 4.57 13.63
CA ASN A 61 10.63 5.18 14.30
C ASN A 61 11.55 5.96 13.35
N ILE A 62 11.54 5.70 12.04
CA ILE A 62 12.29 6.52 11.07
C ILE A 62 11.53 7.82 10.79
N TRP A 63 10.21 7.80 10.97
CA TRP A 63 9.29 8.89 10.68
C TRP A 63 9.14 9.84 11.86
N ASP A 64 9.12 9.28 13.07
CA ASP A 64 9.15 9.95 14.37
C ASP A 64 10.59 10.45 14.64
N THR A 65 10.83 11.72 14.30
CA THR A 65 12.16 12.33 14.34
C THR A 65 12.53 12.85 15.73
N ASP A 66 11.54 13.24 16.53
CA ASP A 66 11.75 13.69 17.90
C ASP A 66 11.62 12.56 18.94
N ASN A 67 11.25 11.36 18.51
CA ASN A 67 11.09 10.13 19.31
C ASN A 67 10.04 10.29 20.41
N ASP A 68 8.93 10.98 20.12
CA ASP A 68 7.82 11.18 21.05
C ASP A 68 6.74 10.06 20.97
N ASP A 69 6.99 9.02 20.18
CA ASP A 69 6.09 7.89 19.87
C ASP A 69 4.81 8.31 19.12
N ARG A 70 4.81 9.51 18.53
CA ARG A 70 3.71 10.06 17.75
C ARG A 70 4.26 10.67 16.46
N LEU A 71 3.38 10.89 15.49
CA LEU A 71 3.72 11.60 14.27
C LEU A 71 2.92 12.89 14.20
N ASN A 72 3.62 14.01 14.22
CA ASN A 72 3.01 15.30 13.98
C ASN A 72 2.93 15.62 12.48
N LYS A 73 2.21 16.68 12.12
CA LYS A 73 2.01 17.07 10.71
C LYS A 73 3.33 17.41 9.99
N GLN A 74 4.31 17.94 10.71
CA GLN A 74 5.60 18.32 10.13
C GLN A 74 6.43 17.09 9.76
N GLU A 75 6.40 16.06 10.60
CA GLU A 75 7.04 14.77 10.35
C GLU A 75 6.41 14.07 9.15
N LEU A 76 5.08 14.04 9.10
CA LEU A 76 4.34 13.53 7.94
C LEU A 76 4.74 14.28 6.65
N LEU A 77 4.82 15.61 6.71
CA LEU A 77 5.22 16.45 5.57
C LEU A 77 6.65 16.14 5.09
N ASN A 78 7.59 15.89 6.00
CA ASN A 78 8.96 15.54 5.66
C ASN A 78 9.04 14.22 4.89
N ILE A 79 8.24 13.23 5.29
CA ILE A 79 8.13 11.94 4.60
C ILE A 79 7.58 12.11 3.19
N PHE A 80 6.57 12.97 3.03
CA PHE A 80 5.98 13.30 1.73
C PHE A 80 6.97 13.98 0.77
N LYS A 81 7.85 14.85 1.28
CA LYS A 81 8.91 15.45 0.46
C LYS A 81 9.84 14.39 -0.12
N VAL A 82 10.21 13.39 0.68
CA VAL A 82 11.01 12.24 0.22
C VAL A 82 10.24 11.44 -0.83
N PHE A 83 8.94 11.20 -0.63
CA PHE A 83 8.11 10.49 -1.59
C PHE A 83 8.00 11.21 -2.95
N ILE A 84 7.82 12.53 -2.96
CA ILE A 84 7.77 13.33 -4.20
C ILE A 84 9.06 13.17 -5.00
N GLN A 85 10.21 13.14 -4.34
CA GLN A 85 11.50 12.91 -5.01
C GLN A 85 11.56 11.51 -5.65
N ILE A 86 10.92 10.51 -5.03
CA ILE A 86 10.93 9.11 -5.48
C ILE A 86 9.91 8.85 -6.62
N VAL A 87 8.71 9.41 -6.54
CA VAL A 87 7.61 9.16 -7.49
C VAL A 87 7.55 10.18 -8.63
N GLY A 88 8.13 11.37 -8.41
CA GLY A 88 8.14 12.47 -9.37
C GLY A 88 6.92 13.39 -9.19
N LYS A 89 7.16 14.70 -9.20
CA LYS A 89 6.16 15.77 -8.97
C LYS A 89 4.91 15.68 -9.84
N ASN A 90 5.02 15.09 -11.04
CA ASN A 90 4.01 15.18 -12.09
C ASN A 90 2.73 14.36 -11.80
N LYS A 91 2.72 13.52 -10.75
CA LYS A 91 1.58 12.66 -10.41
C LYS A 91 0.80 13.09 -9.16
N MET A 92 1.23 14.14 -8.47
CA MET A 92 0.84 14.33 -7.06
C MET A 92 -0.14 15.47 -6.77
N GLY A 93 -0.74 16.11 -7.78
CA GLY A 93 -1.78 17.12 -7.57
C GLY A 93 -1.39 18.20 -6.54
N ASN A 94 -2.36 18.65 -5.73
CA ASN A 94 -2.12 19.58 -4.63
C ASN A 94 -1.68 18.80 -3.36
N LEU A 95 -0.39 18.88 -3.05
CA LEU A 95 0.25 18.17 -1.94
C LEU A 95 -0.37 18.49 -0.58
N ASP A 96 -0.63 19.77 -0.31
CA ASP A 96 -1.16 20.21 1.00
C ASP A 96 -2.53 19.61 1.24
N LYS A 97 -3.38 19.57 0.21
CA LYS A 97 -4.69 18.95 0.29
C LYS A 97 -4.61 17.44 0.55
N MET A 98 -3.68 16.74 -0.11
CA MET A 98 -3.48 15.31 0.13
C MET A 98 -2.94 15.03 1.53
N LEU A 99 -2.01 15.86 2.00
CA LEU A 99 -1.46 15.75 3.35
C LEU A 99 -2.55 15.94 4.40
N ASP A 100 -3.40 16.97 4.25
CA ASP A 100 -4.53 17.21 5.16
C ASP A 100 -5.52 16.05 5.16
N GLN A 101 -5.81 15.51 3.97
CA GLN A 101 -6.68 14.35 3.82
C GLN A 101 -6.11 13.12 4.52
N TRP A 102 -4.82 12.82 4.35
CA TRP A 102 -4.19 11.65 4.97
C TRP A 102 -4.03 11.84 6.47
N PHE A 103 -3.66 13.04 6.90
CA PHE A 103 -3.57 13.36 8.32
C PHE A 103 -4.92 13.15 8.99
N GLY A 104 -6.01 13.68 8.42
CA GLY A 104 -7.36 13.48 8.96
C GLY A 104 -7.90 12.05 8.86
N MET A 105 -7.32 11.18 8.01
CA MET A 105 -7.65 9.76 7.97
C MET A 105 -6.95 8.94 9.06
N LEU A 106 -5.71 9.33 9.37
CA LEU A 106 -4.84 8.64 10.29
C LEU A 106 -5.06 9.11 11.73
N ASP A 107 -5.22 10.41 11.95
CA ASP A 107 -5.53 11.03 13.24
C ASP A 107 -7.03 10.84 13.55
N VAL A 108 -7.38 9.68 14.10
CA VAL A 108 -8.77 9.25 14.32
C VAL A 108 -9.41 9.99 15.48
N ASP A 109 -8.63 10.28 16.53
CA ASP A 109 -9.11 11.04 17.68
C ASP A 109 -9.01 12.57 17.51
N HIS A 110 -8.43 13.01 16.38
CA HIS A 110 -8.28 14.42 15.98
C HIS A 110 -7.47 15.23 17.01
N ASN A 111 -6.51 14.59 17.67
CA ASN A 111 -5.68 15.23 18.68
C ASN A 111 -4.47 15.99 18.07
N GLY A 112 -4.26 15.92 16.76
CA GLY A 112 -3.15 16.55 16.05
C GLY A 112 -1.88 15.71 15.97
N PHE A 113 -1.95 14.44 16.37
CA PHE A 113 -0.85 13.48 16.39
C PHE A 113 -1.33 12.09 15.96
N ILE A 114 -0.51 11.38 15.19
CA ILE A 114 -0.82 10.00 14.77
C ILE A 114 0.01 9.04 15.60
N THR A 115 -0.64 8.23 16.43
CA THR A 115 0.02 7.17 17.19
C THR A 115 0.24 5.91 16.36
N LYS A 116 1.13 5.02 16.81
CA LYS A 116 1.33 3.67 16.20
C LYS A 116 0.03 2.89 16.07
N ASN A 117 -0.85 2.98 17.08
CA ASN A 117 -2.14 2.30 17.08
C ASN A 117 -3.09 2.85 16.02
N GLU A 118 -3.09 4.16 15.82
CA GLU A 118 -3.89 4.82 14.79
C GLU A 118 -3.38 4.51 13.39
N PHE A 119 -2.06 4.51 13.22
CA PHE A 119 -1.40 4.11 11.98
C PHE A 119 -1.73 2.66 11.55
N LEU A 120 -1.88 1.75 12.51
CA LEU A 120 -2.26 0.36 12.26
C LEU A 120 -3.77 0.18 12.04
N LYS A 121 -4.60 0.94 12.75
CA LYS A 121 -6.07 0.84 12.66
C LYS A 121 -6.63 1.46 11.38
N SER A 122 -5.91 2.35 10.73
CA SER A 122 -6.37 3.04 9.52
C SER A 122 -6.48 2.15 8.27
N GLU A 123 -6.26 0.83 8.38
CA GLU A 123 -6.60 -0.11 7.30
C GLU A 123 -8.09 -0.10 6.91
N HIS A 124 -8.97 0.56 7.68
CA HIS A 124 -10.43 0.45 7.52
C HIS A 124 -11.25 1.76 7.58
N THR A 125 -10.66 2.96 7.59
CA THR A 125 -11.46 4.20 7.67
C THR A 125 -11.93 4.68 6.29
N ALA A 126 -13.21 5.08 6.24
CA ALA A 126 -14.05 5.30 5.05
C ALA A 126 -13.69 6.55 4.21
N ALA A 127 -12.42 6.72 3.90
CA ALA A 127 -11.98 7.73 2.97
C ALA A 127 -12.00 7.26 1.52
N ASP A 128 -11.95 8.23 0.59
CA ASP A 128 -11.93 8.01 -0.85
C ASP A 128 -10.96 6.84 -1.20
N PRO A 129 -11.45 5.77 -1.86
CA PRO A 129 -10.66 4.57 -2.17
C PRO A 129 -9.32 4.88 -2.81
N ILE A 130 -9.25 5.96 -3.59
CA ILE A 130 -8.04 6.42 -4.28
C ILE A 130 -6.96 6.87 -3.28
N SER A 131 -7.35 7.51 -2.19
CA SER A 131 -6.43 8.02 -1.15
C SER A 131 -5.82 6.87 -0.34
N ILE A 132 -6.63 5.86 -0.01
CA ILE A 132 -6.21 4.68 0.75
C ILE A 132 -5.26 3.82 -0.09
N GLU A 133 -5.60 3.52 -1.35
CA GLU A 133 -4.72 2.75 -2.23
C GLU A 133 -3.38 3.45 -2.45
N MET A 134 -3.38 4.78 -2.58
CA MET A 134 -2.17 5.55 -2.76
C MET A 134 -1.29 5.55 -1.50
N PHE A 135 -1.90 5.64 -0.31
CA PHE A 135 -1.21 5.51 0.97
C PHE A 135 -0.63 4.11 1.18
N GLN A 136 -1.41 3.06 0.94
CA GLN A 136 -0.92 1.68 1.05
C GLN A 136 0.21 1.40 0.06
N SER A 137 0.07 1.88 -1.18
CA SER A 137 1.12 1.79 -2.19
C SER A 137 2.38 2.54 -1.77
N PHE A 138 2.22 3.71 -1.15
CA PHE A 138 3.32 4.47 -0.58
C PHE A 138 4.04 3.70 0.52
N VAL A 139 3.33 3.29 1.56
CA VAL A 139 3.88 2.54 2.70
C VAL A 139 4.61 1.30 2.20
N LYS A 140 4.00 0.54 1.29
CA LYS A 140 4.60 -0.65 0.69
C LYS A 140 5.90 -0.34 -0.06
N ARG A 141 5.93 0.71 -0.87
CA ARG A 141 7.11 1.10 -1.67
C ARG A 141 8.23 1.64 -0.79
N TYR A 142 7.90 2.46 0.19
CA TYR A 142 8.84 2.98 1.18
C TYR A 142 9.47 1.84 1.99
N MET A 143 8.65 0.90 2.45
CA MET A 143 9.11 -0.29 3.18
C MET A 143 9.98 -1.22 2.35
N SER A 144 9.63 -1.40 1.07
CA SER A 144 10.48 -2.12 0.12
C SER A 144 11.85 -1.46 -0.03
N MET A 145 11.91 -0.11 -0.04
CA MET A 145 13.16 0.63 -0.09
C MET A 145 14.00 0.40 1.17
N LEU A 146 13.41 0.52 2.37
CA LEU A 146 14.13 0.28 3.63
C LEU A 146 14.74 -1.13 3.71
N LYS A 147 14.04 -2.15 3.18
CA LYS A 147 14.56 -3.52 3.08
C LYS A 147 15.77 -3.62 2.14
N THR A 148 15.76 -2.91 1.01
CA THR A 148 16.93 -2.89 0.11
C THR A 148 18.14 -2.17 0.73
N THR A 149 17.92 -1.11 1.50
CA THR A 149 18.99 -0.34 2.13
C THR A 149 19.64 -1.12 3.29
N SER A 150 18.86 -1.81 4.11
CA SER A 150 19.38 -2.69 5.18
C SER A 150 20.14 -3.90 4.61
N SER A 151 19.60 -4.58 3.59
CA SER A 151 20.29 -5.70 2.93
C SER A 151 21.62 -5.30 2.26
N THR A 152 21.75 -4.05 1.81
CA THR A 152 23.01 -3.54 1.22
C THR A 152 24.03 -3.20 2.31
N ARG A 153 23.57 -2.72 3.46
CA ARG A 153 24.42 -2.40 4.63
C ARG A 153 24.98 -3.67 5.28
N ASP A 154 24.19 -4.73 5.38
CA ASP A 154 24.62 -6.03 5.92
C ASP A 154 25.62 -6.77 5.00
N LYS A 155 25.57 -6.55 3.68
CA LYS A 155 26.61 -7.09 2.78
C LYS A 155 27.94 -6.37 2.95
N LYS A 156 27.92 -5.04 3.10
CA LYS A 156 29.14 -4.26 3.26
C LYS A 156 29.88 -4.55 4.57
N LEU A 157 29.16 -4.93 5.63
CA LEU A 157 29.77 -5.32 6.91
C LEU A 157 30.39 -6.73 6.90
N LYS A 158 29.98 -7.61 5.97
CA LYS A 158 30.52 -8.97 5.82
C LYS A 158 31.74 -9.05 4.90
N ASP A 159 31.94 -8.03 4.08
CA ASP A 159 33.11 -7.93 3.20
C ASP A 159 34.28 -7.14 3.85
N GLU A 160 34.10 -6.65 5.09
CA GLU A 160 35.13 -5.94 5.89
C GLU A 160 35.58 -6.74 7.15
N LEU A 161 35.27 -8.04 7.22
CA LEU A 161 35.71 -9.00 8.24
C LEU A 161 36.35 -10.23 7.58
#